data_AF-A0A6N9R7Q2-F1
#
_entry.id   AF-A0A6N9R7Q2-F1
#
_cell.length_a   1.000
_cell.length_b   1.000
_cell.length_c   1.000
_cell.angle_alpha   90.00
_cell.angle_beta   90.00
_cell.angle_gamma   90.00
#
_symmetry.space_group_name_H-M   'P 1'
#
loop_
_entity.id
_entity.type
_entity.pdbx_description
1 polymer ?
#
loop_
_entity_poly.entity_id
_entity_poly.type
_entity_poly.pdbx_seq_one_letter_code
_entity_poly.pdbx_strand_id
1 'polypeptide(L)'
;MRFRAMAHLVTLEICGRPTLLPDAPAREDIAGIGLSDAAEYALTLAAKYAYENTWFHSAPRLDIANLDRARFGRYDFVVASDVFEHVVPPVARAFANARRLLKADGKMIFSVPFSLEPDTREHYPELHEWSMTDRAGVWTLSNRTMDGRQQTFTDLVFHGGPGSTLEMRVFSRAALEREFLRAGFARVRIAAEPYLPFGIYWPEPWSVPMVAYVR
;
A
#
# COMPACT_ATOMS: atom_id res chain seq x y z
N MET A 1 14.09 -0.34 8.54
CA MET A 1 13.82 1.12 8.65
C MET A 1 12.35 1.44 8.37
N ARG A 2 11.82 1.09 7.19
CA ARG A 2 10.41 1.30 6.81
C ARG A 2 9.39 0.82 7.85
N PHE A 3 9.55 -0.40 8.39
CA PHE A 3 8.65 -0.92 9.44
C PHE A 3 8.52 0.01 10.66
N ARG A 4 9.64 0.60 11.11
CA ARG A 4 9.63 1.57 12.22
C ARG A 4 8.89 2.84 11.84
N ALA A 5 9.06 3.30 10.61
CA ALA A 5 8.36 4.48 10.11
C ALA A 5 6.85 4.25 9.99
N MET A 6 6.42 3.10 9.45
CA MET A 6 4.99 2.76 9.37
C MET A 6 4.36 2.69 10.77
N ALA A 7 4.99 1.98 11.71
CA ALA A 7 4.53 1.93 13.10
C ALA A 7 4.50 3.32 13.76
N HIS A 8 5.55 4.13 13.54
CA HIS A 8 5.64 5.50 14.05
C HIS A 8 4.51 6.39 13.52
N LEU A 9 4.18 6.28 12.22
CA LEU A 9 3.10 7.07 11.63
C LEU A 9 1.75 6.66 12.18
N VAL A 10 1.50 5.35 12.34
CA VAL A 10 0.26 4.90 12.96
C VAL A 10 0.12 5.48 14.37
N THR A 11 1.15 5.37 15.22
CA THR A 11 1.07 5.89 16.59
C THR A 11 1.00 7.41 16.65
N LEU A 12 1.71 8.12 15.77
CA LEU A 12 1.66 9.58 15.69
C LEU A 12 0.26 10.06 15.34
N GLU A 13 -0.35 9.48 14.31
CA GLU A 13 -1.66 9.93 13.81
C GLU A 13 -2.82 9.51 14.74
N ILE A 14 -2.68 8.40 15.47
CA ILE A 14 -3.71 7.94 16.44
C ILE A 14 -3.56 8.61 17.80
N CYS A 15 -2.33 8.70 18.33
CA CYS A 15 -2.09 9.23 19.68
C CYS A 15 -1.89 10.76 19.69
N GLY A 16 -1.74 11.39 18.53
CA GLY A 16 -1.43 12.82 18.39
C GLY A 16 -0.01 13.21 18.83
N ARG A 17 0.84 12.22 19.16
CA ARG A 17 2.22 12.41 19.58
C ARG A 17 3.09 11.19 19.24
N PRO A 18 4.39 11.36 18.99
CA PRO A 18 5.31 10.23 18.82
C PRO A 18 5.23 9.28 20.03
N THR A 19 4.90 8.03 19.77
CA THR A 19 4.76 6.98 20.79
C THR A 19 5.32 5.68 20.24
N LEU A 20 6.10 4.94 21.03
CA LEU A 20 6.49 3.59 20.66
C LEU A 20 5.24 2.72 20.60
N LEU A 21 5.09 1.92 19.55
CA LEU A 21 3.89 1.09 19.38
C LEU A 21 3.60 0.16 20.57
N PRO A 22 4.59 -0.49 21.21
CA PRO A 22 4.36 -1.25 22.45
C PRO A 22 3.83 -0.40 23.63
N ASP A 23 4.16 0.89 23.69
CA ASP A 23 3.78 1.80 24.77
C ASP A 23 2.47 2.54 24.50
N ALA A 24 1.91 2.40 23.29
CA ALA A 24 0.63 2.99 22.95
C ALA A 24 -0.48 2.43 23.89
N PRO A 25 -1.46 3.25 24.29
CA PRO A 25 -2.59 2.77 25.05
C PRO A 25 -3.41 1.79 24.20
N ALA A 26 -3.92 0.72 24.83
CA ALA A 26 -4.88 -0.16 24.17
C ALA A 26 -6.23 0.57 23.98
N ARG A 27 -6.77 0.49 22.77
CA ARG A 27 -7.98 1.17 22.30
C ARG A 27 -8.70 0.29 21.28
N GLU A 28 -9.47 -0.68 21.79
CA GLU A 28 -10.27 -1.59 20.95
C GLU A 28 -11.39 -0.88 20.17
N ASP A 29 -11.75 0.33 20.56
CA ASP A 29 -12.70 1.18 19.84
C ASP A 29 -12.12 1.78 18.54
N ILE A 30 -10.79 1.74 18.39
CA ILE A 30 -10.09 2.16 17.17
C ILE A 30 -9.87 0.93 16.29
N ALA A 31 -10.47 0.95 15.11
CA ALA A 31 -10.40 -0.13 14.13
C ALA A 31 -9.35 0.17 13.07
N GLY A 32 -8.48 -0.79 12.81
CA GLY A 32 -7.44 -0.69 11.78
C GLY A 32 -7.46 -1.88 10.83
N ILE A 33 -6.94 -1.69 9.62
CA ILE A 33 -6.75 -2.78 8.67
C ILE A 33 -5.41 -2.68 7.96
N GLY A 34 -4.70 -3.80 7.89
CA GLY A 34 -3.43 -3.96 7.17
C GLY A 34 -3.61 -4.66 5.83
N LEU A 35 -2.83 -4.26 4.85
CA LEU A 35 -2.77 -4.90 3.53
C LEU A 35 -1.46 -5.65 3.41
N SER A 36 -1.41 -6.88 3.92
CA SER A 36 -0.20 -7.71 3.96
C SER A 36 0.93 -7.09 4.78
N ASP A 37 0.57 -6.49 5.91
CA ASP A 37 1.50 -5.79 6.77
C ASP A 37 2.53 -6.73 7.42
N ALA A 38 3.71 -6.19 7.70
CA ALA A 38 4.82 -6.94 8.27
C ALA A 38 4.54 -7.31 9.75
N ALA A 39 4.91 -8.53 10.12
CA ALA A 39 4.65 -9.07 11.47
C ALA A 39 5.27 -8.22 12.59
N GLU A 40 6.36 -7.51 12.30
CA GLU A 40 7.10 -6.62 13.18
C GLU A 40 6.24 -5.54 13.83
N TYR A 41 5.15 -5.13 13.18
CA TYR A 41 4.21 -4.16 13.74
C TYR A 41 2.76 -4.65 13.74
N ALA A 42 2.36 -5.51 12.80
CA ALA A 42 0.98 -6.00 12.71
C ALA A 42 0.50 -6.71 13.99
N LEU A 43 1.34 -7.55 14.60
CA LEU A 43 0.99 -8.27 15.84
C LEU A 43 0.79 -7.31 17.02
N THR A 44 1.66 -6.31 17.15
CA THR A 44 1.54 -5.31 18.21
C THR A 44 0.34 -4.38 17.95
N LEU A 45 0.03 -4.04 16.71
CA LEU A 45 -1.19 -3.31 16.36
C LEU A 45 -2.44 -4.09 16.77
N ALA A 46 -2.50 -5.39 16.48
CA ALA A 46 -3.61 -6.26 16.87
C ALA A 46 -3.76 -6.38 18.41
N ALA A 47 -2.66 -6.26 19.16
CA ALA A 47 -2.70 -6.24 20.62
C ALA A 47 -3.12 -4.88 21.22
N LYS A 48 -3.12 -3.80 20.42
CA LYS A 48 -3.43 -2.44 20.88
C LYS A 48 -4.76 -1.91 20.36
N TYR A 49 -5.20 -2.36 19.20
CA TYR A 49 -6.36 -1.82 18.49
C TYR A 49 -7.22 -2.98 17.96
N ALA A 50 -8.46 -2.70 17.55
CA ALA A 50 -9.25 -3.66 16.76
C ALA A 50 -8.69 -3.75 15.33
N TYR A 51 -7.49 -4.31 15.20
CA TYR A 51 -6.72 -4.33 13.97
C TYR A 51 -6.69 -5.72 13.34
N GLU A 52 -7.04 -5.80 12.05
CA GLU A 52 -7.01 -7.02 11.24
C GLU A 52 -5.97 -6.86 10.13
N ASN A 53 -4.93 -7.70 10.10
CA ASN A 53 -4.03 -7.77 8.95
C ASN A 53 -4.59 -8.75 7.92
N THR A 54 -4.67 -8.35 6.64
CA THR A 54 -5.28 -9.13 5.56
C THR A 54 -4.29 -9.49 4.46
N TRP A 55 -4.61 -10.48 3.64
CA TRP A 55 -3.72 -10.98 2.58
C TRP A 55 -4.44 -11.11 1.24
N PHE A 56 -3.72 -10.92 0.13
CA PHE A 56 -4.31 -11.14 -1.19
C PHE A 56 -4.57 -12.64 -1.49
N HIS A 57 -3.68 -13.51 -0.99
CA HIS A 57 -3.61 -14.92 -1.37
C HIS A 57 -4.11 -15.91 -0.30
N SER A 58 -4.39 -15.45 0.92
CA SER A 58 -4.74 -16.31 2.05
C SER A 58 -5.73 -15.63 3.01
N ALA A 59 -6.31 -16.40 3.94
CA ALA A 59 -7.21 -15.87 4.95
C ALA A 59 -6.42 -15.14 6.08
N PRO A 60 -6.96 -14.03 6.64
CA PRO A 60 -8.14 -13.32 6.19
C PRO A 60 -7.87 -12.57 4.87
N ARG A 61 -8.71 -12.85 3.85
CA ARG A 61 -8.42 -12.43 2.48
C ARG A 61 -9.03 -11.07 2.17
N LEU A 62 -8.26 -10.22 1.52
CA LEU A 62 -8.76 -8.96 0.96
C LEU A 62 -8.06 -8.66 -0.37
N ASP A 63 -8.86 -8.40 -1.40
CA ASP A 63 -8.41 -7.81 -2.65
C ASP A 63 -8.83 -6.33 -2.66
N ILE A 64 -7.85 -5.43 -2.58
CA ILE A 64 -8.12 -3.98 -2.51
C ILE A 64 -8.73 -3.44 -3.82
N ALA A 65 -8.54 -4.14 -4.95
CA ALA A 65 -9.18 -3.77 -6.20
C ALA A 65 -10.65 -4.25 -6.27
N ASN A 66 -11.04 -5.21 -5.44
CA ASN A 66 -12.38 -5.80 -5.40
C ASN A 66 -12.88 -6.00 -3.95
N LEU A 67 -13.34 -4.90 -3.34
CA LEU A 67 -13.80 -4.90 -1.95
C LEU A 67 -15.25 -5.38 -1.78
N ASP A 68 -15.47 -6.10 -0.68
CA ASP A 68 -16.80 -6.28 -0.11
C ASP A 68 -17.32 -4.96 0.49
N ARG A 69 -18.53 -4.56 0.07
CA ARG A 69 -19.21 -3.35 0.56
C ARG A 69 -19.47 -3.39 2.06
N ALA A 70 -19.55 -4.57 2.68
CA ALA A 70 -19.68 -4.72 4.13
C ALA A 70 -18.46 -4.18 4.91
N ARG A 71 -17.34 -3.90 4.23
CA ARG A 71 -16.14 -3.30 4.84
C ARG A 71 -16.09 -1.76 4.72
N PHE A 72 -17.06 -1.13 4.06
CA PHE A 72 -17.02 0.32 3.83
C PHE A 72 -17.23 1.11 5.12
N GLY A 73 -16.43 2.16 5.32
CA GLY A 73 -16.55 3.10 6.43
C GLY A 73 -16.30 2.48 7.81
N ARG A 74 -15.52 1.40 7.89
CA ARG A 74 -15.34 0.62 9.13
C ARG A 74 -14.06 0.90 9.89
N TYR A 75 -13.05 1.48 9.24
CA TYR A 75 -11.72 1.60 9.83
C TYR A 75 -11.34 3.05 10.09
N ASP A 76 -10.74 3.32 11.24
CA ASP A 76 -10.13 4.60 11.58
C ASP A 76 -8.80 4.77 10.85
N PHE A 77 -8.11 3.67 10.54
CA PHE A 77 -6.93 3.70 9.71
C PHE A 77 -6.74 2.46 8.83
N VAL A 78 -6.07 2.67 7.69
CA VAL A 78 -5.60 1.63 6.77
C VAL A 78 -4.08 1.73 6.72
N VAL A 79 -3.39 0.60 6.76
CA VAL A 79 -1.95 0.52 6.52
C VAL A 79 -1.71 -0.28 5.24
N ALA A 80 -0.85 0.25 4.38
CA ALA A 80 -0.43 -0.41 3.15
C ALA A 80 1.04 -0.08 2.88
N SER A 81 1.91 -1.08 3.01
CA SER A 81 3.36 -0.94 2.82
C SER A 81 3.83 -1.84 1.68
N ASP A 82 4.24 -1.24 0.56
CA ASP A 82 4.80 -1.93 -0.60
C ASP A 82 3.81 -2.95 -1.21
N VAL A 83 2.59 -2.48 -1.46
CA VAL A 83 1.46 -3.28 -1.97
C VAL A 83 0.94 -2.76 -3.30
N PHE A 84 0.80 -1.43 -3.42
CA PHE A 84 0.02 -0.82 -4.50
C PHE A 84 0.75 -0.87 -5.84
N GLU A 85 2.06 -1.05 -5.85
CA GLU A 85 2.88 -1.26 -7.04
C GLU A 85 2.61 -2.62 -7.69
N HIS A 86 1.99 -3.55 -6.97
CA HIS A 86 1.67 -4.90 -7.42
C HIS A 86 0.21 -5.06 -7.85
N VAL A 87 -0.64 -4.08 -7.55
CA VAL A 87 -2.06 -4.12 -7.92
C VAL A 87 -2.20 -4.10 -9.44
N VAL A 88 -2.99 -4.99 -10.02
CA VAL A 88 -3.25 -5.01 -11.46
C VAL A 88 -3.92 -3.69 -11.90
N PRO A 89 -3.54 -3.08 -13.04
CA PRO A 89 -4.21 -1.88 -13.55
C PRO A 89 -5.74 -2.07 -13.75
N PRO A 90 -6.55 -0.99 -13.62
CA PRO A 90 -6.16 0.36 -13.24
C PRO A 90 -6.04 0.53 -11.72
N VAL A 91 -4.88 1.00 -11.25
CA VAL A 91 -4.59 1.15 -9.80
C VAL A 91 -5.49 2.13 -9.09
N ALA A 92 -6.05 3.11 -9.81
CA ALA A 92 -7.00 4.09 -9.27
C ALA A 92 -8.17 3.44 -8.51
N ARG A 93 -8.58 2.22 -8.91
CA ARG A 93 -9.61 1.45 -8.20
C ARG A 93 -9.20 1.11 -6.77
N ALA A 94 -7.95 0.70 -6.55
CA ALA A 94 -7.44 0.39 -5.23
C ALA A 94 -7.37 1.62 -4.31
N PHE A 95 -6.98 2.79 -4.85
CA PHE A 95 -7.00 4.04 -4.09
C PHE A 95 -8.43 4.45 -3.68
N ALA A 96 -9.38 4.39 -4.61
CA ALA A 96 -10.79 4.68 -4.33
C ALA A 96 -11.38 3.71 -3.29
N ASN A 97 -10.98 2.44 -3.35
CA ASN A 97 -11.42 1.42 -2.41
C ASN A 97 -10.77 1.59 -1.03
N ALA A 98 -9.49 1.94 -0.95
CA ALA A 98 -8.86 2.29 0.32
C ALA A 98 -9.56 3.47 0.99
N ARG A 99 -9.96 4.48 0.21
CA ARG A 99 -10.77 5.60 0.71
C ARG A 99 -12.14 5.14 1.26
N ARG A 100 -12.77 4.15 0.63
CA ARG A 100 -14.08 3.59 1.04
C ARG A 100 -14.00 2.75 2.30
N LEU A 101 -12.86 2.12 2.61
CA LEU A 101 -12.67 1.40 3.87
C LEU A 101 -12.74 2.34 5.09
N LEU A 102 -12.26 3.57 4.92
CA LEU A 102 -12.08 4.51 6.01
C LEU A 102 -13.39 5.20 6.45
N LYS A 103 -13.55 5.36 7.77
CA LYS A 103 -14.53 6.23 8.42
C LYS A 103 -14.29 7.71 8.03
N ALA A 104 -15.22 8.58 8.43
CA ALA A 104 -14.94 10.02 8.53
C ALA A 104 -13.70 10.24 9.40
N ASP A 105 -12.87 11.22 9.05
CA ASP A 105 -11.57 11.48 9.69
C ASP A 105 -10.55 10.32 9.65
N GLY A 106 -10.83 9.23 8.94
CA GLY A 106 -9.91 8.10 8.82
C GLY A 106 -8.59 8.46 8.10
N LYS A 107 -7.54 7.68 8.33
CA LYS A 107 -6.21 7.93 7.72
C LYS A 107 -5.70 6.70 7.00
N MET A 108 -5.00 6.90 5.90
CA MET A 108 -4.23 5.85 5.23
C MET A 108 -2.75 6.10 5.46
N ILE A 109 -2.06 5.15 6.09
CA ILE A 109 -0.61 5.14 6.27
C ILE A 109 -0.06 4.28 5.14
N PHE A 110 0.74 4.88 4.27
CA PHE A 110 1.05 4.32 2.96
C PHE A 110 2.55 4.38 2.65
N SER A 111 3.08 3.35 2.00
CA SER A 111 4.36 3.44 1.31
C SER A 111 4.38 2.55 0.08
N VAL A 112 5.13 3.00 -0.94
CA VAL A 112 5.51 2.24 -2.13
C VAL A 112 6.83 2.82 -2.65
N PRO A 113 7.60 2.06 -3.43
CA PRO A 113 8.67 2.64 -4.23
C PRO A 113 8.11 3.68 -5.19
N PHE A 114 8.74 4.86 -5.23
CA PHE A 114 8.40 5.89 -6.20
C PHE A 114 9.63 6.63 -6.70
N SER A 115 9.52 7.25 -7.87
CA SER A 115 10.48 8.19 -8.43
C SER A 115 10.00 9.64 -8.28
N LEU A 116 10.87 10.59 -8.60
CA LEU A 116 10.54 12.02 -8.67
C LEU A 116 10.19 12.48 -10.10
N GLU A 117 10.00 11.54 -11.03
CA GLU A 117 9.53 11.82 -12.38
C GLU A 117 8.09 12.38 -12.37
N PRO A 118 7.61 13.04 -13.44
CA PRO A 118 6.26 13.63 -13.45
C PRO A 118 5.11 12.61 -13.36
N ASP A 119 5.32 11.41 -13.90
CA ASP A 119 4.27 10.41 -14.11
C ASP A 119 4.70 8.99 -13.70
N THR A 120 3.71 8.22 -13.26
CA THR A 120 3.86 6.78 -12.97
C THR A 120 4.13 6.03 -14.27
N ARG A 121 5.13 5.15 -14.25
CA ARG A 121 5.41 4.24 -15.35
C ARG A 121 4.72 2.90 -15.08
N GLU A 122 3.67 2.61 -15.82
CA GLU A 122 3.08 1.26 -15.86
C GLU A 122 3.93 0.36 -16.75
N HIS A 123 4.28 -0.83 -16.25
CA HIS A 123 4.98 -1.84 -17.06
C HIS A 123 4.02 -2.57 -18.00
N TYR A 124 2.78 -2.78 -17.54
CA TYR A 124 1.75 -3.55 -18.24
C TYR A 124 0.39 -2.82 -18.26
N PRO A 125 0.28 -1.64 -18.93
CA PRO A 125 -0.92 -0.79 -18.84
C PRO A 125 -2.21 -1.45 -19.36
N GLU A 126 -2.10 -2.46 -20.22
CA GLU A 126 -3.22 -3.16 -20.86
C GLU A 126 -3.45 -4.58 -20.30
N LEU A 127 -2.91 -4.87 -19.11
CA LEU A 127 -3.01 -6.17 -18.46
C LEU A 127 -4.48 -6.51 -18.14
N HIS A 128 -4.93 -7.69 -18.57
CA HIS A 128 -6.33 -8.10 -18.42
C HIS A 128 -6.43 -9.60 -18.10
N GLU A 129 -6.31 -10.48 -19.09
CA GLU A 129 -6.27 -11.93 -18.88
C GLU A 129 -4.84 -12.42 -19.06
N TRP A 130 -4.15 -12.64 -17.95
CA TRP A 130 -2.72 -12.89 -17.97
C TRP A 130 -2.31 -14.11 -17.16
N SER A 131 -1.15 -14.65 -17.53
CA SER A 131 -0.51 -15.74 -16.83
C SER A 131 1.00 -15.57 -16.91
N MET A 132 1.70 -16.17 -15.96
CA MET A 132 3.15 -16.22 -15.96
C MET A 132 3.63 -17.66 -16.02
N THR A 133 4.67 -17.89 -16.79
CA THR A 133 5.33 -19.20 -16.87
C THR A 133 6.82 -19.03 -16.70
N ASP A 134 7.41 -19.89 -15.88
CA ASP A 134 8.86 -20.06 -15.79
C ASP A 134 9.30 -21.20 -16.72
N ARG A 135 10.33 -20.94 -17.53
CA ARG A 135 11.06 -21.96 -18.27
C ARG A 135 12.55 -21.80 -18.01
N ALA A 136 13.10 -22.70 -17.19
CA ALA A 136 14.53 -22.73 -16.84
C ALA A 136 15.06 -21.39 -16.28
N GLY A 137 14.27 -20.73 -15.43
CA GLY A 137 14.61 -19.45 -14.81
C GLY A 137 14.23 -18.23 -15.63
N VAL A 138 13.73 -18.42 -16.86
CA VAL A 138 13.23 -17.34 -17.71
C VAL A 138 11.72 -17.21 -17.52
N TRP A 139 11.33 -16.14 -16.83
CA TRP A 139 9.93 -15.80 -16.63
C TRP A 139 9.36 -15.07 -17.84
N THR A 140 8.19 -15.52 -18.29
CA THR A 140 7.42 -14.90 -19.37
C THR A 140 6.02 -14.59 -18.88
N LEU A 141 5.57 -13.35 -19.08
CA LEU A 141 4.18 -12.95 -18.88
C LEU A 141 3.47 -12.97 -20.24
N SER A 142 2.38 -13.73 -20.33
CA SER A 142 1.45 -13.71 -21.47
C SER A 142 0.17 -12.99 -21.06
N ASN A 143 -0.30 -12.06 -21.87
CA ASN A 143 -1.51 -11.27 -21.63
C ASN A 143 -2.40 -11.28 -22.87
N ARG A 144 -3.70 -11.46 -22.66
CA ARG A 144 -4.74 -11.08 -23.63
C ARG A 144 -5.42 -9.82 -23.13
N THR A 145 -5.22 -8.73 -23.87
CA THR A 145 -5.82 -7.42 -23.60
C THR A 145 -7.35 -7.49 -23.69
N MET A 146 -8.02 -6.44 -23.20
CA MET A 146 -9.49 -6.36 -23.25
C MET A 146 -10.06 -6.35 -24.69
N ASP A 147 -9.30 -5.85 -25.67
CA ASP A 147 -9.65 -5.86 -27.09
C ASP A 147 -9.24 -7.15 -27.82
N GLY A 148 -8.64 -8.11 -27.11
CA GLY A 148 -8.27 -9.43 -27.63
C GLY A 148 -6.87 -9.54 -28.22
N ARG A 149 -6.06 -8.47 -28.26
CA ARG A 149 -4.64 -8.55 -28.64
C ARG A 149 -3.85 -9.42 -27.66
N GLN A 150 -2.87 -10.14 -28.20
CA GLN A 150 -1.92 -10.92 -27.41
C GLN A 150 -0.64 -10.09 -27.19
N GLN A 151 -0.14 -10.11 -25.96
CA GLN A 151 1.11 -9.48 -25.57
C GLN A 151 1.97 -10.47 -24.78
N THR A 152 3.28 -10.41 -25.00
CA THR A 152 4.26 -11.23 -24.29
C THR A 152 5.37 -10.34 -23.76
N PHE A 153 5.72 -10.49 -22.50
CA PHE A 153 6.78 -9.74 -21.83
C PHE A 153 7.79 -10.70 -21.20
N THR A 154 9.07 -10.38 -21.35
CA THR A 154 10.19 -11.20 -20.82
C THR A 154 11.12 -10.42 -19.90
N ASP A 155 11.08 -9.10 -19.93
CA ASP A 155 11.84 -8.22 -19.03
C ASP A 155 10.96 -7.87 -17.81
N LEU A 156 10.71 -8.89 -16.98
CA LEU A 156 9.81 -8.77 -15.83
C LEU A 156 10.57 -8.27 -14.60
N VAL A 157 9.95 -7.35 -13.86
CA VAL A 157 10.51 -6.82 -12.61
C VAL A 157 9.77 -7.45 -11.42
N PHE A 158 10.52 -7.98 -10.47
CA PHE A 158 9.96 -8.62 -9.26
C PHE A 158 10.51 -7.99 -7.99
N HIS A 159 9.66 -7.84 -6.97
CA HIS A 159 10.07 -7.43 -5.63
C HIS A 159 10.35 -8.62 -4.74
N GLY A 160 11.60 -8.79 -4.32
CA GLY A 160 12.07 -9.97 -3.59
C GLY A 160 12.81 -11.00 -4.44
N GLY A 161 13.04 -10.69 -5.73
CA GLY A 161 13.78 -11.54 -6.68
C GLY A 161 12.87 -12.27 -7.67
N PRO A 162 13.43 -12.91 -8.72
CA PRO A 162 12.65 -13.56 -9.77
C PRO A 162 11.63 -14.58 -9.23
N GLY A 163 10.37 -14.51 -9.70
CA GLY A 163 9.29 -15.43 -9.32
C GLY A 163 8.55 -15.12 -8.02
N SER A 164 8.88 -14.00 -7.36
CA SER A 164 8.16 -13.49 -6.18
C SER A 164 6.94 -12.65 -6.58
N THR A 165 6.85 -11.39 -6.14
CA THR A 165 5.72 -10.50 -6.48
C THR A 165 6.08 -9.63 -7.68
N LEU A 166 5.30 -9.73 -8.76
CA LEU A 166 5.50 -8.93 -9.97
C LEU A 166 5.22 -7.45 -9.69
N GLU A 167 6.15 -6.57 -10.04
CA GLU A 167 5.95 -5.13 -10.04
C GLU A 167 5.13 -4.75 -11.29
N MET A 168 3.98 -4.11 -11.09
CA MET A 168 3.12 -3.63 -12.18
C MET A 168 3.52 -2.23 -12.66
N ARG A 169 4.14 -1.45 -11.76
CA ARG A 169 4.47 -0.05 -12.00
C ARG A 169 5.58 0.46 -11.09
N VAL A 170 6.25 1.51 -11.56
CA VAL A 170 7.04 2.42 -10.71
C VAL A 170 6.25 3.70 -10.55
N PHE A 171 5.83 4.00 -9.33
CA PHE A 171 5.06 5.22 -9.05
C PHE A 171 5.91 6.48 -9.25
N SER A 172 5.25 7.58 -9.62
CA SER A 172 5.76 8.93 -9.40
C SER A 172 5.14 9.49 -8.12
N ARG A 173 5.92 10.25 -7.34
CA ARG A 173 5.36 11.02 -6.21
C ARG A 173 4.21 11.94 -6.66
N ALA A 174 4.40 12.70 -7.73
CA ALA A 174 3.40 13.64 -8.22
C ALA A 174 2.13 12.89 -8.67
N ALA A 175 2.28 11.72 -9.30
CA ALA A 175 1.15 10.88 -9.67
C ALA A 175 0.43 10.27 -8.47
N LEU A 176 1.15 9.84 -7.42
CA LEU A 176 0.56 9.36 -6.16
C LEU A 176 -0.31 10.43 -5.51
N GLU A 177 0.20 11.67 -5.41
CA GLU A 177 -0.56 12.79 -4.86
C GLU A 177 -1.87 13.01 -5.63
N ARG A 178 -1.84 12.90 -6.97
CA ARG A 178 -3.04 12.98 -7.82
C ARG A 178 -4.01 11.81 -7.60
N GLU A 179 -3.52 10.57 -7.46
CA GLU A 179 -4.39 9.41 -7.20
C GLU A 179 -5.09 9.52 -5.84
N PHE A 180 -4.40 9.98 -4.79
CA PHE A 180 -5.05 10.23 -3.49
C PHE A 180 -6.15 11.29 -3.60
N LEU A 181 -5.88 12.41 -4.27
CA LEU A 181 -6.88 13.47 -4.47
C LEU A 181 -8.07 12.96 -5.30
N ARG A 182 -7.81 12.25 -6.41
CA ARG A 182 -8.85 11.66 -7.26
C ARG A 182 -9.71 10.64 -6.49
N ALA A 183 -9.10 9.87 -5.60
CA ALA A 183 -9.80 8.91 -4.76
C ALA A 183 -10.70 9.58 -3.70
N GLY A 184 -10.56 10.89 -3.46
CA GLY A 184 -11.37 11.64 -2.50
C GLY A 184 -10.74 11.76 -1.12
N PHE A 185 -9.42 11.58 -0.99
CA PHE A 185 -8.69 12.03 0.19
C PHE A 185 -8.57 13.56 0.16
N ALA A 186 -8.67 14.17 1.33
CA ALA A 186 -8.68 15.63 1.48
C ALA A 186 -7.30 16.25 1.34
N ARG A 187 -6.26 15.53 1.78
CA ARG A 187 -4.85 15.91 1.67
C ARG A 187 -3.97 14.67 1.81
N VAL A 188 -2.73 14.80 1.36
CA VAL A 188 -1.67 13.82 1.60
C VAL A 188 -0.46 14.53 2.19
N ARG A 189 0.16 13.93 3.20
CA ARG A 189 1.44 14.35 3.78
C ARG A 189 2.52 13.39 3.34
N ILE A 190 3.62 13.94 2.83
CA ILE A 190 4.84 13.18 2.57
C ILE A 190 5.64 13.13 3.86
N ALA A 191 5.75 11.96 4.48
CA ALA A 191 6.38 11.78 5.78
C ALA A 191 7.90 11.56 5.64
N ALA A 192 8.56 12.54 5.03
CA ALA A 192 10.00 12.52 4.77
C ALA A 192 10.83 12.92 6.00
N GLU A 193 10.19 13.39 7.08
CA GLU A 193 10.89 13.86 8.26
C GLU A 193 11.62 12.70 8.96
N PRO A 194 12.91 12.84 9.30
CA PRO A 194 13.58 11.85 10.11
C PRO A 194 13.03 11.88 11.54
N TYR A 195 13.02 10.72 12.18
CA TYR A 195 12.73 10.59 13.61
C TYR A 195 13.78 9.68 14.25
N LEU A 196 14.94 10.30 14.53
CA LEU A 196 16.12 9.63 15.07
C LEU A 196 15.89 8.89 16.40
N PRO A 197 15.00 9.34 17.33
CA PRO A 197 14.71 8.56 18.53
C PRO A 197 14.21 7.13 18.26
N PHE A 198 13.57 6.89 17.11
CA PHE A 198 13.16 5.54 16.68
C PHE A 198 14.06 4.97 15.56
N GLY A 199 15.19 5.63 15.27
CA GLY A 199 16.12 5.25 14.21
C GLY A 199 15.50 5.34 12.81
N ILE A 200 14.64 6.34 12.58
CA ILE A 200 14.06 6.62 11.26
C ILE A 200 14.88 7.75 10.63
N TYR A 201 15.58 7.46 9.54
CA TYR A 201 16.34 8.42 8.74
C TYR A 201 16.33 8.05 7.26
N TRP A 202 15.82 8.92 6.39
CA TRP A 202 15.75 8.70 4.95
C TRP A 202 16.94 9.36 4.26
N PRO A 203 17.90 8.59 3.70
CA PRO A 203 19.03 9.18 2.98
C PRO A 203 18.59 9.77 1.62
N GLU A 204 17.57 9.16 1.01
CA GLU A 204 17.06 9.56 -0.29
C GLU A 204 15.69 10.26 -0.17
N PRO A 205 15.38 11.20 -1.08
CA PRO A 205 14.11 11.93 -1.08
C PRO A 205 12.93 11.14 -1.66
N TRP A 206 13.14 9.87 -2.04
CA TRP A 206 12.14 9.03 -2.69
C TRP A 206 11.77 7.81 -1.87
N SER A 207 10.62 7.20 -2.19
CA SER A 207 10.10 6.00 -1.52
C SER A 207 9.92 6.15 0.00
N VAL A 208 9.78 7.40 0.48
CA VAL A 208 9.41 7.71 1.86
C VAL A 208 7.90 7.49 2.07
N PRO A 209 7.44 7.16 3.28
CA PRO A 209 6.02 6.96 3.53
C PRO A 209 5.19 8.23 3.33
N MET A 210 3.88 8.03 3.20
CA MET A 210 2.87 9.06 3.08
C MET A 210 1.72 8.80 4.07
N VAL A 211 1.03 9.86 4.45
CA VAL A 211 -0.24 9.76 5.17
C VAL A 211 -1.32 10.51 4.39
N ALA A 212 -2.37 9.80 3.96
CA ALA A 212 -3.52 10.41 3.31
C ALA A 212 -4.70 10.50 4.29
N TYR A 213 -5.42 11.62 4.24
CA TYR A 213 -6.43 11.97 5.24
C TYR A 213 -7.82 12.02 4.64
N VAL A 214 -8.77 11.38 5.31
CA VAL A 214 -10.20 11.57 5.08
C VAL A 214 -10.65 12.87 5.77
N ARG A 215 -11.69 13.49 5.21
CA ARG A 215 -12.35 14.69 5.72
C ARG A 215 -13.53 14.35 6.62
#